data_AF-A0A2I0TX93-F1
#
_entry.id   AF-A0A2I0TX93-F1
#
_cell.length_a   1.000
_cell.length_b   1.000
_cell.length_c   1.000
_cell.angle_alpha   90.00
_cell.angle_beta   90.00
_cell.angle_gamma   90.00
#
_symmetry.space_group_name_H-M   'P 1'
#
loop_
_entity.id
_entity.type
_entity.pdbx_description
1 polymer ?
#
loop_
_entity_poly.entity_id
_entity_poly.type
_entity_poly.pdbx_seq_one_letter_code
_entity_poly.pdbx_strand_id
1 'polypeptide(L)'
;MQNGKLTLVNITEVFERHNTRLLAFYIYLPVQEFCNRQCSGKGDSSYVKDRWCVFDGFMVFCLWVSLVLQVFEIAEIVDQMSPWGMLRIPRPLIMIRAFRIYFRFELPRTRITNILKRSGEQIWSVSIFLLFFLLLYGILGVQMFGTFTYHCVTDDTQPGNVTWNNLAIPDTHCSRELEEGYQCPPGFKCMDLEDLGLSRQELGYSGFNEIGLSYQ
;
A
#
# COMPACT_ATOMS: atom_id res chain seq x y z
N MET A 1 -16.04 44.93 9.79
CA MET A 1 -14.87 44.46 10.55
C MET A 1 -15.33 43.56 11.71
N GLN A 2 -15.71 42.31 11.45
CA GLN A 2 -16.03 41.34 12.53
C GLN A 2 -15.79 39.86 12.15
N ASN A 3 -15.33 39.55 10.93
CA ASN A 3 -15.14 38.17 10.47
C ASN A 3 -13.76 37.57 10.74
N GLY A 4 -12.84 38.31 11.39
CA GLY A 4 -11.48 37.83 11.67
C GLY A 4 -11.27 37.25 13.08
N LYS A 5 -12.26 37.42 13.98
CA LYS A 5 -12.15 37.02 15.39
C LYS A 5 -12.86 35.71 15.73
N LEU A 6 -13.86 35.30 14.95
CA LEU A 6 -14.55 34.02 15.14
C LEU A 6 -13.71 32.81 14.68
N THR A 7 -12.81 32.97 13.70
CA THR A 7 -11.97 31.88 13.19
C THR A 7 -10.83 31.52 14.15
N LEU A 8 -10.27 32.50 14.87
CA LEU A 8 -9.18 32.27 15.84
C LEU A 8 -9.65 31.54 17.10
N VAL A 9 -10.89 31.79 17.56
CA VAL A 9 -11.45 31.10 18.74
C VAL A 9 -11.65 29.61 18.45
N ASN A 10 -12.10 29.25 17.24
CA ASN A 10 -12.21 27.85 16.82
C ASN A 10 -10.85 27.15 16.67
N ILE A 11 -9.78 27.84 16.21
CA ILE A 11 -8.44 27.24 16.11
C ILE A 11 -7.88 26.90 17.51
N THR A 12 -8.07 27.78 18.49
CA THR A 12 -7.67 27.51 19.88
C THR A 12 -8.54 26.43 20.53
N GLU A 13 -9.86 26.42 20.31
CA GLU A 13 -10.76 25.40 20.88
C GLU A 13 -10.60 24.01 20.23
N VAL A 14 -10.25 23.91 18.94
CA VAL A 14 -9.92 22.62 18.29
C VAL A 14 -8.58 22.08 18.80
N PHE A 15 -7.60 22.95 19.05
CA PHE A 15 -6.33 22.58 19.69
C PHE A 15 -6.54 22.12 21.16
N GLU A 16 -7.53 22.68 21.84
CA GLU A 16 -7.91 22.34 23.22
C GLU A 16 -8.75 21.04 23.31
N ARG A 17 -9.61 20.77 22.31
CA ARG A 17 -10.49 19.59 22.29
C ARG A 17 -9.83 18.31 21.74
N HIS A 18 -8.78 18.42 20.91
CA HIS A 18 -7.98 17.27 20.46
C HIS A 18 -6.78 16.90 21.36
N ASN A 19 -6.90 17.25 22.65
CA ASN A 19 -6.14 16.69 23.77
C ASN A 19 -4.71 17.22 23.88
N THR A 20 -4.52 18.17 24.80
CA THR A 20 -3.24 18.66 25.33
C THR A 20 -2.28 17.50 25.69
N ARG A 21 -2.80 16.31 26.01
CA ARG A 21 -2.00 15.10 26.25
C ARG A 21 -1.37 14.51 24.99
N LEU A 22 -2.04 14.55 23.83
CA LEU A 22 -1.51 14.00 22.58
C LEU A 22 -0.44 14.90 21.97
N LEU A 23 -0.64 16.22 21.98
CA LEU A 23 0.38 17.18 21.51
C LEU A 23 1.61 17.21 22.43
N ALA A 24 1.44 17.08 23.75
CA ALA A 24 2.56 16.90 24.67
C ALA A 24 3.32 15.58 24.41
N PHE A 25 2.62 14.49 24.08
CA PHE A 25 3.27 13.21 23.74
C PHE A 25 3.95 13.21 22.37
N TYR A 26 3.36 13.88 21.38
CA TYR A 26 3.83 13.91 19.98
C TYR A 26 4.86 14.99 19.68
N ILE A 27 4.89 16.08 20.46
CA ILE A 27 5.80 17.22 20.22
C ILE A 27 6.82 17.34 21.35
N TYR A 28 6.38 17.41 22.60
CA TYR A 28 7.31 17.68 23.72
C TYR A 28 8.25 16.51 23.99
N LEU A 29 7.75 15.27 24.06
CA LEU A 29 8.58 14.08 24.29
C LEU A 29 9.66 13.84 23.22
N PRO A 30 9.36 13.84 21.91
CA PRO A 30 10.39 13.65 20.89
C PRO A 30 11.35 14.84 20.79
N VAL A 31 10.88 16.08 20.94
CA VAL A 31 11.74 17.28 20.90
C VAL A 31 12.64 17.35 22.14
N GLN A 32 12.12 17.07 23.33
CA GLN A 32 12.89 17.08 24.58
C GLN A 32 13.94 15.96 24.60
N GLU A 33 13.61 14.78 24.09
CA GLU A 33 14.54 13.66 24.02
C GLU A 33 15.53 13.79 22.84
N PHE A 34 15.16 14.48 21.75
CA PHE A 34 16.10 14.91 20.70
C PHE A 34 17.07 15.97 21.24
N CYS A 35 16.58 16.96 21.98
CA CYS A 35 17.39 18.01 22.61
C CYS A 35 18.34 17.43 23.67
N ASN A 36 17.88 16.47 24.50
CA ASN A 36 18.75 15.79 25.47
C ASN A 36 19.82 14.92 24.80
N ARG A 37 19.53 14.28 23.66
CA ARG A 37 20.56 13.55 22.87
C ARG A 37 21.53 14.48 22.17
N GLN A 38 21.06 15.66 21.72
CA GLN A 38 21.89 16.72 21.15
C GLN A 38 22.89 17.28 22.18
N CYS A 39 22.48 17.41 23.45
CA CYS A 39 23.27 18.06 24.51
C CYS A 39 24.34 17.17 25.17
N SER A 40 24.33 15.85 24.97
CA SER A 40 25.35 14.96 25.56
C SER A 40 26.57 14.71 24.67
N GLY A 41 26.62 15.27 23.46
CA GLY A 41 27.75 15.19 22.54
C GLY A 41 28.43 16.55 22.36
N LYS A 42 29.29 16.95 23.30
CA LYS A 42 30.25 18.05 23.06
C LYS A 42 31.23 17.59 21.97
N GLY A 43 31.12 18.14 20.76
CA GLY A 43 32.13 18.00 19.71
C GLY A 43 31.61 18.41 18.34
N ASP A 44 32.28 19.39 17.72
CA ASP A 44 31.99 20.01 16.42
C ASP A 44 32.15 19.07 15.20
N SER A 45 31.75 17.80 15.29
CA SER A 45 31.79 16.89 14.17
C SER A 45 30.53 16.04 14.04
N SER A 46 29.66 16.51 13.15
CA SER A 46 28.80 15.71 12.27
C SER A 46 27.68 14.89 12.92
N TYR A 47 26.59 15.58 13.27
CA TYR A 47 25.24 15.00 13.40
C TYR A 47 24.87 14.06 12.22
N VAL A 48 25.40 14.32 11.04
CA VAL A 48 25.22 13.51 9.81
C VAL A 48 25.95 12.17 9.78
N LYS A 49 26.87 11.86 10.72
CA LYS A 49 27.59 10.57 10.73
C LYS A 49 26.78 9.42 11.36
N ASP A 50 25.86 9.71 12.29
CA ASP A 50 25.01 8.67 12.89
C ASP A 50 23.66 8.57 12.14
N ARG A 51 23.45 7.42 11.48
CA ARG A 51 22.24 7.12 10.71
C ARG A 51 20.98 7.14 11.59
N TRP A 52 21.11 6.87 12.89
CA TRP A 52 19.99 6.91 13.83
C TRP A 52 19.57 8.33 14.20
N CYS A 53 20.51 9.26 14.31
CA CYS A 53 20.20 10.67 14.55
C CYS A 53 19.49 11.29 13.35
N VAL A 54 19.93 10.97 12.12
CA VAL A 54 19.28 11.41 10.88
C VAL A 54 17.84 10.89 10.78
N PHE A 55 17.60 9.63 11.15
CA PHE A 55 16.25 9.06 11.20
C PHE A 55 15.36 9.75 12.24
N ASP A 56 15.86 9.98 13.46
CA ASP A 56 15.11 10.70 14.50
C ASP A 56 14.78 12.15 14.04
N GLY A 57 15.68 12.81 13.30
CA GLY A 57 15.45 14.12 12.69
C GLY A 57 14.38 14.11 11.59
N PHE A 58 14.42 13.13 10.68
CA PHE A 58 13.40 12.96 9.63
C PHE A 58 12.01 12.70 10.22
N MET A 59 11.92 11.92 11.29
CA MET A 59 10.66 11.64 11.99
C MET A 59 10.05 12.91 12.60
N VAL A 60 10.88 13.77 13.22
CA VAL A 60 10.43 15.07 13.76
C VAL A 60 9.95 15.97 12.62
N PHE A 61 10.66 16.01 11.49
CA PHE A 61 10.24 16.77 10.31
C PHE A 61 8.86 16.32 9.79
N CYS A 62 8.64 15.02 9.62
CA CYS A 62 7.35 14.47 9.21
C CYS A 62 6.21 14.81 10.18
N LEU A 63 6.50 14.89 11.49
CA LEU A 63 5.55 15.31 12.50
C LEU A 63 5.14 16.78 12.36
N TRP A 64 6.11 17.66 12.12
CA TRP A 64 5.84 19.08 11.86
C TRP A 64 4.98 19.26 10.61
N VAL A 65 5.31 18.58 9.51
CA VAL A 65 4.53 18.62 8.27
C VAL A 65 3.10 18.13 8.50
N SER A 66 2.92 17.06 9.27
CA SER A 66 1.59 16.53 9.59
C SER A 66 0.76 17.48 10.46
N LEU A 67 1.39 18.23 11.37
CA LEU A 67 0.73 19.22 12.21
C LEU A 67 0.27 20.43 11.38
N VAL A 68 1.17 20.95 10.53
CA VAL A 68 0.86 22.06 9.62
C VAL A 68 -0.32 21.72 8.71
N LEU A 69 -0.35 20.51 8.17
CA LEU A 69 -1.45 20.03 7.32
C LEU A 69 -2.79 19.95 8.06
N GLN A 70 -2.76 19.48 9.32
CA GLN A 70 -3.95 19.44 10.16
C GLN A 70 -4.48 20.85 10.46
N VAL A 71 -3.62 21.86 10.59
CA VAL A 71 -4.02 23.27 10.74
C VAL A 71 -4.68 23.80 9.47
N PHE A 72 -4.16 23.46 8.28
CA PHE A 72 -4.76 23.86 7.01
C PHE A 72 -6.13 23.21 6.72
N GLU A 73 -6.34 21.97 7.17
CA GLU A 73 -7.67 21.32 7.11
C GLU A 73 -8.69 22.01 8.03
N ILE A 74 -8.30 22.38 9.26
CA ILE A 74 -9.18 23.08 10.21
C ILE A 74 -9.55 24.48 9.70
N ALA A 75 -8.67 25.11 8.91
CA ALA A 75 -8.91 26.40 8.29
C ALA A 75 -9.88 26.34 7.09
N GLU A 76 -10.46 25.17 6.75
CA GLU A 76 -11.36 24.92 5.61
C GLU A 76 -10.78 25.36 4.24
N ILE A 77 -9.46 25.51 4.13
CA ILE A 77 -8.78 25.87 2.87
C ILE A 77 -8.60 24.64 1.97
N VAL A 78 -8.68 23.43 2.55
CA VAL A 78 -8.41 22.15 1.87
C VAL A 78 -9.49 21.14 2.25
N ASP A 79 -10.15 20.54 1.25
CA ASP A 79 -11.12 19.47 1.45
C ASP A 79 -10.49 18.23 2.10
N GLN A 80 -11.20 17.64 3.06
CA GLN A 80 -10.80 16.46 3.83
C GLN A 80 -10.59 15.20 2.96
N MET A 81 -11.18 15.14 1.77
CA MET A 81 -11.02 14.05 0.79
C MET A 81 -9.84 14.23 -0.17
N SER A 82 -8.99 15.22 0.08
CA SER A 82 -7.86 15.50 -0.80
C SER A 82 -6.67 14.53 -0.56
N PRO A 83 -5.81 14.31 -1.58
CA PRO A 83 -4.63 13.44 -1.48
C PRO A 83 -3.61 13.87 -0.40
N TRP A 84 -3.73 15.10 0.11
CA TRP A 84 -2.90 15.67 1.17
C TRP A 84 -2.98 14.86 2.48
N GLY A 85 -4.05 14.08 2.70
CA GLY A 85 -4.15 13.13 3.80
C GLY A 85 -3.06 12.04 3.81
N MET A 86 -2.41 11.77 2.68
CA MET A 86 -1.32 10.80 2.55
C MET A 86 -0.06 11.20 3.34
N LEU A 87 0.11 12.50 3.67
CA LEU A 87 1.18 13.00 4.54
C LEU A 87 1.04 12.54 6.00
N ARG A 88 -0.01 11.79 6.35
CA ARG A 88 -0.20 11.13 7.67
C ARG A 88 0.44 9.74 7.75
N ILE A 89 0.87 9.13 6.64
CA ILE A 89 1.58 7.83 6.61
C ILE A 89 2.79 7.74 7.56
N PRO A 90 3.61 8.78 7.78
CA PRO A 90 4.77 8.64 8.67
C PRO A 90 4.41 8.56 10.17
N ARG A 91 3.16 8.81 10.60
CA ARG A 91 2.79 8.74 12.03
C ARG A 91 3.00 7.34 12.64
N PRO A 92 2.56 6.23 12.01
CA PRO A 92 2.89 4.87 12.45
C PRO A 92 4.38 4.58 12.63
N LEU A 93 5.27 5.21 11.85
CA LEU A 93 6.72 4.98 11.93
C LEU A 93 7.33 5.40 13.28
N ILE A 94 6.61 6.17 14.10
CA ILE A 94 7.03 6.53 15.46
C ILE A 94 7.16 5.30 16.36
N MET A 95 6.39 4.23 16.09
CA MET A 95 6.52 2.96 16.82
C MET A 95 7.93 2.34 16.71
N ILE A 96 8.67 2.61 15.62
CA ILE A 96 10.06 2.14 15.46
C ILE A 96 10.96 2.64 16.60
N ARG A 97 10.69 3.82 17.16
CA ARG A 97 11.42 4.37 18.31
C ARG A 97 11.24 3.50 19.57
N ALA A 98 10.02 3.03 19.81
CA ALA A 98 9.71 2.15 20.94
C ALA A 98 10.41 0.79 20.79
N PHE A 99 10.38 0.20 19.59
CA PHE A 99 11.13 -1.01 19.27
C PHE A 99 12.64 -0.82 19.47
N ARG A 100 13.21 0.33 19.09
CA ARG A 100 14.65 0.61 19.29
C ARG A 100 15.04 0.57 20.78
N ILE A 101 14.20 1.10 21.66
CA ILE A 101 14.47 1.11 23.10
C ILE A 101 14.58 -0.34 23.59
N TYR A 102 13.65 -1.21 23.19
CA TYR A 102 13.69 -2.64 23.49
C TYR A 102 14.96 -3.32 22.93
N PHE A 103 15.25 -3.18 21.64
CA PHE A 103 16.41 -3.82 20.99
C PHE A 103 17.78 -3.29 21.45
N ARG A 104 17.86 -2.10 22.07
CA ARG A 104 19.15 -1.54 22.53
C ARG A 104 19.65 -2.20 23.81
N PHE A 105 18.76 -2.70 24.66
CA PHE A 105 19.15 -3.33 25.94
C PHE A 105 19.66 -4.76 25.77
N GLU A 106 19.29 -5.44 24.69
CA GLU A 106 19.48 -6.88 24.61
C GLU A 106 20.77 -7.34 23.89
N LEU A 107 21.44 -6.56 23.00
CA LEU A 107 22.53 -7.15 22.17
C LEU A 107 23.71 -6.23 21.72
N PRO A 108 24.95 -6.78 21.62
CA PRO A 108 26.08 -6.17 20.92
C PRO A 108 25.89 -6.20 19.39
N ARG A 109 25.98 -5.02 18.76
CA ARG A 109 25.66 -4.77 17.33
C ARG A 109 26.41 -5.66 16.33
N THR A 110 27.65 -6.06 16.64
CA THR A 110 28.51 -6.84 15.74
C THR A 110 28.03 -8.28 15.53
N ARG A 111 27.41 -8.88 16.54
CA ARG A 111 26.88 -10.26 16.45
C ARG A 111 25.59 -10.27 15.62
N ILE A 112 24.71 -9.28 15.81
CA ILE A 112 23.46 -9.14 15.07
C ILE A 112 23.75 -8.96 13.57
N THR A 113 24.67 -8.07 13.19
CA THR A 113 24.98 -7.83 11.78
C THR A 113 25.53 -9.06 11.08
N ASN A 114 26.35 -9.86 11.78
CA ASN A 114 26.89 -11.10 11.23
C ASN A 114 25.80 -12.19 11.08
N ILE A 115 24.88 -12.28 12.04
CA ILE A 115 23.74 -13.21 11.98
C ILE A 115 22.78 -12.79 10.86
N LEU A 116 22.35 -11.53 10.81
CA LEU A 116 21.46 -11.01 9.77
C LEU A 116 22.09 -11.11 8.38
N LYS A 117 23.39 -10.88 8.24
CA LYS A 117 24.09 -11.06 6.96
C LYS A 117 24.03 -12.53 6.52
N ARG A 118 24.36 -13.46 7.41
CA ARG A 118 24.32 -14.89 7.12
C ARG A 118 22.91 -15.38 6.81
N SER A 119 21.91 -15.00 7.60
CA SER A 119 20.51 -15.35 7.37
C SER A 119 19.96 -14.69 6.10
N GLY A 120 20.36 -13.45 5.83
CA GLY A 120 19.98 -12.71 4.62
C GLY A 120 20.55 -13.35 3.35
N GLU A 121 21.81 -13.80 3.35
CA GLU A 121 22.40 -14.55 2.23
C GLU A 121 21.67 -15.88 1.96
N GLN A 122 21.26 -16.59 3.01
CA GLN A 122 20.47 -17.83 2.88
C GLN A 122 19.08 -17.55 2.31
N ILE A 123 18.37 -16.55 2.85
CA ILE A 123 17.05 -16.16 2.36
C ILE A 123 17.14 -15.68 0.92
N TRP A 124 18.14 -14.86 0.57
CA TRP A 124 18.36 -14.35 -0.78
C TRP A 124 18.51 -15.48 -1.81
N SER A 125 19.29 -16.52 -1.47
CA SER A 125 19.45 -17.70 -2.32
C SER A 125 18.11 -18.41 -2.55
N VAL A 126 17.32 -18.63 -1.48
CA VAL A 126 15.99 -19.25 -1.58
C VAL A 126 15.01 -18.37 -2.36
N SER A 127 15.04 -17.05 -2.17
CA SER A 127 14.18 -16.11 -2.89
C SER A 127 14.47 -16.07 -4.38
N ILE A 128 15.74 -16.10 -4.80
CA ILE A 128 16.11 -16.20 -6.22
C ILE A 128 15.61 -17.52 -6.81
N PHE A 129 15.78 -18.62 -6.08
CA PHE A 129 15.29 -19.92 -6.51
C PHE A 129 13.77 -19.92 -6.68
N LEU A 130 13.02 -19.37 -5.71
CA LEU A 130 11.57 -19.19 -5.80
C LEU A 130 11.19 -18.32 -7.00
N LEU A 131 11.86 -17.18 -7.19
CA LEU A 131 11.59 -16.27 -8.30
C LEU A 131 11.83 -16.95 -9.65
N PHE A 132 12.87 -17.77 -9.78
CA PHE A 132 13.10 -18.57 -10.99
C PHE A 132 11.93 -19.51 -11.29
N PHE A 133 11.42 -20.24 -10.28
CA PHE A 133 10.26 -21.12 -10.48
C PHE A 133 8.99 -20.37 -10.77
N LEU A 134 8.74 -19.24 -10.09
CA LEU A 134 7.61 -18.37 -10.40
C LEU A 134 7.70 -17.96 -11.86
N LEU A 135 8.85 -17.41 -12.31
CA LEU A 135 9.05 -17.00 -13.70
C LEU A 135 8.77 -18.13 -14.70
N LEU A 136 9.33 -19.32 -14.45
CA LEU A 136 9.16 -20.48 -15.31
C LEU A 136 7.69 -20.90 -15.41
N TYR A 137 6.99 -21.01 -14.28
CA TYR A 137 5.57 -21.38 -14.28
C TYR A 137 4.68 -20.28 -14.86
N GLY A 138 5.01 -19.01 -14.67
CA GLY A 138 4.28 -17.91 -15.30
C GLY A 138 4.37 -17.95 -16.83
N ILE A 139 5.57 -18.18 -17.39
CA ILE A 139 5.75 -18.31 -18.84
C ILE A 139 5.01 -19.54 -19.38
N LEU A 140 5.12 -20.68 -18.70
CA LEU A 140 4.35 -21.87 -19.08
C LEU A 140 2.83 -21.63 -19.01
N GLY A 141 2.36 -20.91 -17.98
CA GLY A 141 0.96 -20.56 -17.82
C GLY A 141 0.43 -19.69 -18.96
N VAL A 142 1.18 -18.65 -19.34
CA VAL A 142 0.85 -17.77 -20.48
C VAL A 142 0.76 -18.55 -21.80
N GLN A 143 1.69 -19.49 -22.04
CA GLN A 143 1.70 -20.28 -23.26
C GLN A 143 0.62 -21.36 -23.33
N MET A 144 0.25 -21.96 -22.19
CA MET A 144 -0.70 -23.07 -22.15
C MET A 144 -2.17 -22.62 -22.05
N PHE A 145 -2.45 -21.58 -21.26
CA PHE A 145 -3.84 -21.23 -20.91
C PHE A 145 -4.38 -19.99 -21.62
N GLY A 146 -3.53 -19.02 -21.99
CA GLY A 146 -3.98 -17.80 -22.66
C GLY A 146 -5.01 -16.99 -21.87
N THR A 147 -5.99 -16.39 -22.57
CA THR A 147 -6.99 -15.50 -21.98
C THR A 147 -8.30 -16.24 -21.66
N PHE A 148 -8.76 -16.16 -20.40
CA PHE A 148 -10.03 -16.75 -19.95
C PHE A 148 -11.20 -15.78 -20.11
N THR A 149 -11.45 -15.31 -21.33
CA THR A 149 -12.51 -14.34 -21.65
C THR A 149 -13.78 -14.98 -22.21
N TYR A 150 -13.75 -16.30 -22.43
CA TYR A 150 -14.85 -17.07 -23.01
C TYR A 150 -15.85 -17.56 -21.95
N HIS A 151 -17.12 -17.19 -22.12
CA HIS A 151 -18.22 -17.60 -21.24
C HIS A 151 -19.46 -18.03 -22.03
N CYS A 152 -20.27 -18.87 -21.40
CA CYS A 152 -21.57 -19.25 -21.94
C CYS A 152 -22.59 -18.11 -21.76
N VAL A 153 -23.06 -17.59 -22.89
CA VAL A 153 -24.00 -16.47 -22.94
C VAL A 153 -25.24 -16.90 -23.74
N THR A 154 -26.42 -16.35 -23.43
CA THR A 154 -27.65 -16.64 -24.17
C THR A 154 -27.55 -16.26 -25.65
N ASP A 155 -28.20 -17.03 -26.52
CA ASP A 155 -28.12 -16.87 -27.97
C ASP A 155 -28.57 -15.49 -28.48
N ASP A 156 -29.48 -14.84 -27.74
CA ASP A 156 -30.06 -13.53 -28.07
C ASP A 156 -29.12 -12.34 -27.79
N THR A 157 -27.93 -12.59 -27.22
CA THR A 157 -27.04 -11.52 -26.77
C THR A 157 -26.31 -10.86 -27.95
N GLN A 158 -26.34 -9.52 -27.96
CA GLN A 158 -25.68 -8.65 -28.94
C GLN A 158 -24.43 -7.98 -28.32
N PRO A 159 -23.40 -7.68 -29.14
CA PRO A 159 -22.21 -6.98 -28.67
C PRO A 159 -22.54 -5.59 -28.12
N GLY A 160 -21.98 -5.24 -26.95
CA GLY A 160 -22.18 -3.96 -26.28
C GLY A 160 -23.41 -3.85 -25.37
N ASN A 161 -24.28 -4.88 -25.31
CA ASN A 161 -25.46 -4.90 -24.44
C ASN A 161 -25.55 -6.18 -23.61
N VAL A 162 -24.44 -6.53 -22.96
CA VAL A 162 -24.37 -7.67 -22.05
C VAL A 162 -24.82 -7.24 -20.66
N THR A 163 -25.69 -8.06 -20.07
CA THR A 163 -26.15 -7.88 -18.69
C THR A 163 -25.98 -9.19 -17.93
N TRP A 164 -26.04 -9.12 -16.60
CA TRP A 164 -25.94 -10.29 -15.71
C TRP A 164 -26.95 -11.41 -16.03
N ASN A 165 -28.09 -11.09 -16.66
CA ASN A 165 -29.12 -12.06 -17.02
C ASN A 165 -28.77 -12.90 -18.26
N ASN A 166 -27.78 -12.46 -19.03
CA ASN A 166 -27.35 -13.17 -20.24
C ASN A 166 -26.31 -14.26 -19.94
N LEU A 167 -25.72 -14.25 -18.74
CA LEU A 167 -24.73 -15.24 -18.31
C LEU A 167 -25.43 -16.46 -17.70
N ALA A 168 -24.81 -17.64 -17.84
CA ALA A 168 -25.26 -18.85 -17.16
C ALA A 168 -25.16 -18.70 -15.62
N ILE A 169 -26.00 -19.44 -14.88
CA ILE A 169 -25.96 -19.48 -13.41
C ILE A 169 -25.60 -20.91 -12.97
N PRO A 170 -24.43 -21.15 -12.33
CA PRO A 170 -23.34 -20.19 -12.12
C PRO A 170 -22.63 -19.83 -13.44
N ASP A 171 -21.90 -18.73 -13.44
CA ASP A 171 -21.11 -18.33 -14.60
C ASP A 171 -20.07 -19.42 -14.92
N THR A 172 -19.98 -19.79 -16.20
CA THR A 172 -19.18 -20.92 -16.67
C THR A 172 -18.36 -20.53 -17.87
N HIS A 173 -17.06 -20.83 -17.79
CA HIS A 173 -16.15 -20.70 -18.92
C HIS A 173 -16.41 -21.80 -19.95
N CYS A 174 -16.22 -21.45 -21.22
CA CYS A 174 -16.43 -22.35 -22.34
C CYS A 174 -15.26 -22.32 -23.32
N SER A 175 -15.19 -23.33 -24.17
CA SER A 175 -14.25 -23.41 -25.28
C SER A 175 -15.00 -23.26 -26.61
N ARG A 176 -14.36 -22.63 -27.61
CA ARG A 176 -14.89 -22.56 -28.98
C ARG A 176 -14.68 -23.87 -29.75
N GLU A 177 -13.68 -24.66 -29.38
CA GLU A 177 -13.33 -25.91 -30.06
C GLU A 177 -14.19 -27.05 -29.55
N LEU A 178 -14.74 -27.90 -30.44
CA LEU A 178 -15.73 -28.93 -30.04
C LEU A 178 -15.15 -30.08 -29.20
N GLU A 179 -13.85 -30.34 -29.32
CA GLU A 179 -13.19 -31.49 -28.68
C GLU A 179 -12.43 -31.12 -27.39
N GLU A 180 -12.27 -29.82 -27.11
CA GLU A 180 -11.48 -29.31 -25.98
C GLU A 180 -12.35 -28.45 -25.06
N GLY A 181 -12.22 -28.61 -23.75
CA GLY A 181 -12.91 -27.77 -22.75
C GLY A 181 -14.41 -28.04 -22.60
N TYR A 182 -15.10 -27.10 -21.94
CA TYR A 182 -16.53 -27.22 -21.65
C TYR A 182 -17.38 -26.65 -22.80
N GLN A 183 -18.38 -27.44 -23.22
CA GLN A 183 -19.35 -27.04 -24.23
C GLN A 183 -20.63 -26.53 -23.57
N CYS A 184 -21.10 -25.36 -24.00
CA CYS A 184 -22.33 -24.77 -23.48
C CYS A 184 -23.56 -25.66 -23.81
N PRO A 185 -24.55 -25.72 -22.90
CA PRO A 185 -25.81 -26.42 -23.15
C PRO A 185 -26.64 -25.72 -24.25
N PRO A 186 -27.64 -26.41 -24.85
CA PRO A 186 -28.48 -25.81 -25.88
C PRO A 186 -29.23 -24.56 -25.36
N GLY A 187 -29.25 -23.49 -26.16
CA GLY A 187 -29.77 -22.17 -25.79
C GLY A 187 -28.70 -21.18 -25.30
N PHE A 188 -27.45 -21.64 -25.21
CA PHE A 188 -26.27 -20.82 -24.91
C PHE A 188 -25.21 -21.00 -25.99
N LYS A 189 -24.50 -19.91 -26.29
CA LYS A 189 -23.36 -19.84 -27.20
C LYS A 189 -22.11 -19.39 -26.44
N CYS A 190 -20.96 -19.91 -26.87
CA CYS A 190 -19.68 -19.52 -26.30
C CYS A 190 -19.18 -18.22 -26.95
N MET A 191 -19.10 -17.14 -26.18
CA MET A 191 -18.65 -15.83 -26.65
C MET A 191 -17.57 -15.23 -25.76
N ASP A 192 -16.75 -14.36 -26.35
CA ASP A 192 -15.72 -13.60 -25.65
C ASP A 192 -16.35 -12.33 -25.03
N LEU A 193 -16.21 -12.14 -23.72
CA LEU A 193 -16.73 -10.98 -23.00
C LEU A 193 -15.99 -9.68 -23.30
N GLU A 194 -14.70 -9.75 -23.66
CA GLU A 194 -13.90 -8.58 -24.07
C GLU A 194 -14.41 -8.03 -25.42
N ASP A 195 -14.75 -8.92 -26.36
CA ASP A 195 -15.38 -8.55 -27.64
C ASP A 195 -16.78 -7.95 -27.46
N LEU A 196 -17.47 -8.32 -26.38
CA LEU A 196 -18.79 -7.79 -26.04
C LEU A 196 -18.74 -6.41 -25.35
N GLY A 197 -17.54 -5.87 -25.10
CA GLY A 197 -17.33 -4.52 -24.59
C GLY A 197 -17.16 -4.40 -23.07
N LEU A 198 -16.98 -5.52 -22.35
CA LEU A 198 -16.68 -5.47 -20.92
C LEU A 198 -15.20 -5.13 -20.70
N SER A 199 -14.95 -4.36 -19.64
CA SER A 199 -13.60 -3.94 -19.28
C SER A 199 -12.91 -5.00 -18.39
N ARG A 200 -11.57 -5.07 -18.44
CA ARG A 200 -10.78 -5.97 -17.56
C ARG A 200 -11.01 -5.72 -16.06
N GLN A 201 -11.46 -4.53 -15.69
CA GLN A 201 -11.81 -4.19 -14.31
C GLN A 201 -13.03 -4.97 -13.80
N GLU A 202 -13.93 -5.36 -14.71
CA GLU A 202 -15.15 -6.10 -14.42
C GLU A 202 -14.93 -7.62 -14.53
N LEU A 203 -14.12 -8.08 -15.47
CA LEU A 203 -13.74 -9.50 -15.60
C LEU A 203 -12.78 -9.96 -14.51
N GLY A 204 -12.03 -9.04 -13.92
CA GLY A 204 -11.05 -9.31 -12.88
C GLY A 204 -9.61 -9.38 -13.38
N TYR A 205 -8.68 -9.41 -12.43
CA TYR A 205 -7.24 -9.30 -12.69
C TYR A 205 -6.51 -10.64 -12.73
N SER A 206 -7.16 -11.73 -12.33
CA SER A 206 -6.54 -13.06 -12.34
C SER A 206 -6.58 -13.66 -13.75
N GLY A 207 -5.43 -14.10 -14.27
CA GLY A 207 -5.36 -14.76 -15.57
C GLY A 207 -3.94 -14.79 -16.16
N PHE A 208 -3.80 -15.49 -17.27
CA PHE A 208 -2.51 -15.70 -17.95
C PHE A 208 -2.35 -14.83 -19.20
N ASN A 209 -3.02 -13.66 -19.21
CA ASN A 209 -2.99 -12.74 -20.35
C ASN A 209 -1.60 -12.11 -20.56
N GLU A 210 -0.93 -11.81 -19.44
CA GLU A 210 0.34 -11.11 -19.40
C GLU A 210 1.24 -11.76 -18.35
N ILE A 211 2.56 -11.71 -18.57
CA ILE A 211 3.54 -12.31 -17.65
C ILE A 211 3.40 -11.73 -16.23
N GLY A 212 3.14 -10.42 -16.11
CA GLY A 212 2.95 -9.77 -14.81
C GLY A 212 1.71 -10.24 -14.04
N LEU A 213 0.63 -10.57 -14.75
CA LEU A 213 -0.62 -11.06 -14.14
C LEU A 213 -0.53 -12.55 -13.81
N SER A 214 0.30 -13.31 -14.52
CA SER A 214 0.50 -14.74 -14.27
C SER A 214 1.15 -15.07 -12.91
N TYR A 215 1.73 -14.08 -12.22
CA TYR A 215 2.36 -14.24 -10.90
C TYR A 215 1.45 -13.86 -9.72
N GLN A 216 0.26 -13.31 -9.98
CA GLN A 216 -0.66 -12.77 -8.98
C GLN A 216 -1.51 -13.88 -8.33
#